data_AF-A0A498GT97-F1
#
_entry.id   AF-A0A498GT97-F1
#
_cell.length_a   1.000
_cell.length_b   1.000
_cell.length_c   1.000
_cell.angle_alpha   90.00
_cell.angle_beta   90.00
_cell.angle_gamma   90.00
#
_symmetry.space_group_name_H-M   'P 1'
#
loop_
_entity.id
_entity.type
_entity.pdbx_description
1 polymer ?
#
loop_
_entity_poly.entity_id
_entity_poly.type
_entity_poly.pdbx_seq_one_letter_code
_entity_poly.pdbx_strand_id
1 'polypeptide(L)'
;MAQTTESESKGTETEKKSSGIQEKVGKLGNDIDTLAKKTGDEASKLAKSINSEIKSLSEDMKSIDVKDEVKNITGGVEKLVDTTGESAKKLASDIKTDVKKLVDRLESPISKKK
;
A
#
# COMPACT_ATOMS: atom_id res chain seq x y z
N MET A 1 6.67 61.83 -16.66
CA MET A 1 7.13 60.79 -17.61
C MET A 1 7.46 59.54 -16.83
N ALA A 2 6.88 58.43 -17.30
CA ALA A 2 7.18 57.01 -17.06
C ALA A 2 7.34 56.48 -15.62
N GLN A 3 6.35 55.67 -15.23
CA GLN A 3 6.31 54.78 -14.08
C GLN A 3 7.42 53.72 -14.14
N THR A 4 8.04 53.49 -12.99
CA THR A 4 8.67 52.23 -12.61
C THR A 4 7.62 51.13 -12.47
N THR A 5 7.78 50.03 -13.21
CA THR A 5 7.12 48.75 -12.91
C THR A 5 8.15 47.63 -13.02
N GLU A 6 9.00 47.51 -12.01
CA GLU A 6 9.56 46.22 -11.63
C GLU A 6 8.49 45.49 -10.83
N SER A 7 8.05 44.31 -11.29
CA SER A 7 7.64 43.15 -10.46
C SER A 7 6.76 42.18 -11.26
N GLU A 8 7.34 41.42 -12.19
CA GLU A 8 6.75 40.16 -12.65
C GLU A 8 7.86 39.12 -12.86
N SER A 9 8.29 38.46 -11.78
CA SER A 9 9.10 37.23 -11.91
C SER A 9 9.08 36.38 -10.63
N LYS A 10 7.88 36.05 -10.13
CA LYS A 10 7.76 35.13 -8.99
C LYS A 10 6.57 34.17 -9.00
N GLY A 11 5.77 34.17 -10.07
CA GLY A 11 4.54 33.36 -10.16
C GLY A 11 4.72 31.96 -10.79
N THR A 12 5.77 31.72 -11.59
CA THR A 12 5.80 30.57 -12.51
C THR A 12 6.61 29.36 -12.04
N GLU A 13 7.56 29.51 -11.10
CA GLU A 13 8.38 28.38 -10.63
C GLU A 13 7.68 27.52 -9.57
N THR A 14 6.88 28.13 -8.68
CA THR A 14 6.21 27.41 -7.58
C THR A 14 5.08 26.52 -8.09
N GLU A 15 4.31 26.97 -9.08
CA GLU A 15 3.21 26.20 -9.68
C GLU A 15 3.70 24.96 -10.44
N LYS A 16 4.74 25.10 -11.29
CA LYS A 16 5.34 23.98 -12.02
C LYS A 16 5.95 22.92 -11.09
N LYS A 17 6.54 23.34 -9.98
CA LYS A 17 7.16 22.45 -9.00
C LYS A 17 6.11 21.69 -8.18
N SER A 18 4.99 22.32 -7.81
CA SER A 18 3.87 21.65 -7.12
C SER A 18 3.22 20.57 -8.00
N SER A 19 2.98 20.87 -9.28
CA SER A 19 2.37 19.93 -10.24
C SER A 19 3.21 18.66 -10.43
N GLY A 20 4.53 18.78 -10.54
CA GLY A 20 5.43 17.63 -10.67
C GLY A 20 5.54 16.78 -9.39
N ILE A 21 5.40 17.39 -8.21
CA ILE A 21 5.39 16.67 -6.94
C ILE A 21 4.08 15.90 -6.78
N GLN A 22 2.93 16.53 -7.05
CA GLN A 22 1.62 15.88 -6.96
C GLN A 22 1.49 14.71 -7.94
N GLU A 23 2.04 14.80 -9.16
CA GLU A 23 2.06 13.67 -10.09
C GLU A 23 2.87 12.48 -9.53
N LYS A 24 4.06 12.74 -8.98
CA LYS A 24 4.90 11.70 -8.37
C LYS A 24 4.21 11.04 -7.18
N VAL A 25 3.49 11.82 -6.37
CA VAL A 25 2.72 11.34 -5.22
C VAL A 25 1.56 10.46 -5.67
N GLY A 26 0.85 10.86 -6.73
CA GLY A 26 -0.20 10.05 -7.34
C GLY A 26 0.33 8.70 -7.85
N LYS A 27 1.46 8.71 -8.57
CA LYS A 27 2.13 7.47 -9.02
C LYS A 27 2.55 6.60 -7.83
N LEU A 28 3.20 7.19 -6.83
CA LEU A 28 3.64 6.47 -5.63
C LEU A 28 2.45 5.87 -4.87
N GLY A 29 1.34 6.59 -4.75
CA GLY A 29 0.10 6.09 -4.15
C GLY A 29 -0.43 4.85 -4.88
N ASN A 30 -0.46 4.88 -6.21
CA ASN A 30 -0.85 3.72 -7.03
C ASN A 30 0.12 2.54 -6.88
N ASP A 31 1.42 2.80 -6.79
CA ASP A 31 2.43 1.76 -6.59
C ASP A 31 2.27 1.10 -5.21
N ILE A 32 1.99 1.89 -4.16
CA ILE A 32 1.70 1.40 -2.81
C ILE A 32 0.44 0.52 -2.81
N ASP A 33 -0.64 0.97 -3.45
CA ASP A 33 -1.88 0.19 -3.57
C ASP A 33 -1.68 -1.12 -4.35
N THR A 34 -0.89 -1.05 -5.43
CA THR A 34 -0.53 -2.23 -6.23
C THR A 34 0.28 -3.23 -5.42
N LEU A 35 1.23 -2.75 -4.61
CA LEU A 35 2.04 -3.60 -3.74
C LEU A 35 1.17 -4.31 -2.70
N ALA A 36 0.28 -3.58 -2.01
CA ALA A 36 -0.62 -4.18 -1.03
C ALA A 36 -1.56 -5.23 -1.63
N LYS A 37 -2.09 -4.96 -2.84
CA LYS A 37 -2.90 -5.94 -3.57
C LYS A 37 -2.10 -7.19 -3.91
N LYS A 38 -0.90 -7.02 -4.48
CA LYS A 38 -0.01 -8.15 -4.82
C LYS A 38 0.34 -8.99 -3.60
N THR A 39 0.62 -8.38 -2.45
CA THR A 39 0.89 -9.11 -1.19
C THR A 39 -0.28 -10.00 -0.79
N GLY A 40 -1.52 -9.49 -0.83
CA GLY A 40 -2.72 -10.29 -0.55
C GLY A 40 -2.95 -11.40 -1.58
N ASP A 41 -2.74 -11.09 -2.87
CA ASP A 41 -2.89 -12.07 -3.95
C ASP A 41 -1.85 -13.21 -3.85
N GLU A 42 -0.59 -12.90 -3.53
CA GLU A 42 0.47 -13.90 -3.34
C GLU A 42 0.18 -14.79 -2.12
N ALA A 43 -0.28 -14.20 -1.02
CA ALA A 43 -0.70 -14.96 0.17
C ALA A 43 -1.84 -15.92 -0.17
N SER A 44 -2.85 -15.47 -0.94
CA SER A 44 -3.96 -16.32 -1.40
C SER A 44 -3.50 -17.46 -2.30
N LYS A 45 -2.55 -17.21 -3.22
CA LYS A 45 -1.96 -18.28 -4.06
C LYS A 45 -1.25 -19.33 -3.21
N LEU A 46 -0.39 -18.90 -2.28
CA LEU A 46 0.32 -19.81 -1.39
C LEU A 46 -0.64 -20.65 -0.55
N ALA A 47 -1.69 -20.05 -0.01
CA ALA A 47 -2.71 -20.76 0.75
C ALA A 47 -3.46 -21.83 -0.07
N LYS A 48 -3.73 -21.56 -1.35
CA LYS A 48 -4.34 -22.57 -2.24
C LYS A 48 -3.41 -23.77 -2.43
N SER A 49 -2.11 -23.54 -2.61
CA SER A 49 -1.12 -24.62 -2.71
C SER A 49 -1.05 -25.42 -1.42
N ILE A 50 -0.86 -24.73 -0.28
CA ILE A 50 -0.78 -25.36 1.05
C ILE A 50 -2.06 -26.19 1.34
N ASN A 51 -3.24 -25.64 1.09
CA ASN A 51 -4.51 -26.35 1.31
C ASN A 51 -4.67 -27.56 0.39
N SER A 52 -4.09 -27.53 -0.82
CA SER A 52 -4.08 -28.69 -1.71
C SER A 52 -3.16 -29.78 -1.15
N GLU A 53 -1.96 -29.41 -0.69
CA GLU A 53 -1.01 -30.35 -0.09
C GLU A 53 -1.56 -30.98 1.21
N ILE A 54 -2.19 -30.20 2.08
CA ILE A 54 -2.85 -30.71 3.30
C ILE A 54 -3.92 -31.75 2.95
N LYS A 55 -4.73 -31.49 1.91
CA LYS A 55 -5.76 -32.43 1.46
C LYS A 55 -5.13 -33.71 0.92
N SER A 56 -4.11 -33.62 0.08
CA SER A 56 -3.40 -34.79 -0.43
C SER A 56 -2.81 -35.64 0.70
N LEU A 57 -2.17 -35.01 1.70
CA LEU A 57 -1.67 -35.72 2.88
C LEU A 57 -2.79 -36.45 3.64
N SER A 58 -3.95 -35.81 3.80
CA SER A 58 -5.11 -36.44 4.44
C SER A 58 -5.62 -37.65 3.67
N GLU A 59 -5.61 -37.59 2.34
CA GLU A 59 -6.06 -38.69 1.47
C GLU A 59 -5.08 -39.87 1.53
N ASP A 60 -3.78 -39.59 1.53
CA ASP A 60 -2.71 -40.60 1.64
C ASP A 60 -2.76 -41.35 2.97
N MET A 61 -3.08 -40.65 4.07
CA MET A 61 -3.18 -41.24 5.40
C MET A 61 -4.43 -42.10 5.61
N LYS A 62 -5.42 -42.03 4.72
CA LYS A 62 -6.71 -42.78 4.74
C LYS A 62 -7.39 -42.86 6.13
N SER A 63 -7.13 -41.90 6.99
CA SER A 63 -7.57 -41.91 8.39
C SER A 63 -8.73 -40.94 8.57
N ILE A 64 -9.80 -41.41 9.22
CA ILE A 64 -10.96 -40.57 9.55
C ILE A 64 -10.58 -39.53 10.62
N ASP A 65 -9.67 -39.90 11.51
CA ASP A 65 -9.27 -39.13 12.69
C ASP A 65 -8.60 -37.78 12.34
N VAL A 66 -7.97 -37.67 11.15
CA VAL A 66 -7.24 -36.45 10.76
C VAL A 66 -8.12 -35.39 10.09
N LYS A 67 -9.40 -35.66 9.84
CA LYS A 67 -10.29 -34.74 9.11
C LYS A 67 -10.52 -33.42 9.86
N ASP A 68 -10.64 -33.47 11.18
CA ASP A 68 -10.83 -32.26 11.98
C ASP A 68 -9.54 -31.46 12.11
N GLU A 69 -8.38 -32.13 12.24
CA GLU A 69 -7.06 -31.50 12.13
C GLU A 69 -6.91 -30.74 10.81
N VAL A 70 -7.23 -31.39 9.68
CA VAL A 70 -7.15 -30.81 8.33
C VAL A 70 -8.01 -29.55 8.22
N LYS A 71 -9.26 -29.60 8.69
CA LYS A 71 -10.13 -28.42 8.71
C LYS A 71 -9.56 -27.29 9.57
N ASN A 72 -9.02 -27.62 10.74
CA ASN A 72 -8.44 -26.63 11.64
C ASN A 72 -7.20 -25.96 11.02
N ILE A 73 -6.31 -26.74 10.40
CA ILE A 73 -5.12 -26.21 9.71
C ILE A 73 -5.54 -25.37 8.51
N THR A 74 -6.45 -25.85 7.66
CA THR A 74 -6.96 -25.08 6.51
C THR A 74 -7.60 -23.77 6.95
N GLY A 75 -8.42 -23.77 8.01
CA GLY A 75 -8.99 -22.55 8.57
C GLY A 75 -7.93 -21.61 9.15
N GLY A 76 -6.85 -22.15 9.73
CA GLY A 76 -5.70 -21.37 10.17
C GLY A 76 -4.96 -20.70 9.00
N VAL A 77 -4.76 -21.43 7.90
CA VAL A 77 -4.16 -20.91 6.66
C VAL A 77 -5.02 -19.78 6.08
N GLU A 78 -6.34 -19.94 6.03
CA GLU A 78 -7.26 -18.89 5.55
C GLU A 78 -7.17 -17.62 6.42
N LYS A 79 -7.17 -17.76 7.75
CA LYS A 79 -6.99 -16.62 8.67
C LYS A 79 -5.65 -15.91 8.48
N LEU A 80 -4.57 -16.64 8.18
CA LEU A 80 -3.26 -16.05 7.88
C LEU A 80 -3.31 -15.20 6.59
N VAL A 81 -4.02 -15.67 5.55
CA VAL A 81 -4.23 -14.90 4.32
C VAL A 81 -5.00 -13.62 4.59
N ASP A 82 -6.12 -13.72 5.32
CA ASP A 82 -6.95 -12.57 5.64
C ASP A 82 -6.15 -11.52 6.43
N THR A 83 -5.42 -11.96 7.46
CA THR A 83 -4.58 -11.10 8.28
C THR A 83 -3.47 -10.44 7.46
N THR A 84 -2.84 -11.19 6.55
CA THR A 84 -1.78 -10.67 5.67
C THR A 84 -2.32 -9.62 4.71
N GLY A 85 -3.45 -9.91 4.06
CA GLY A 85 -4.10 -8.98 3.13
C GLY A 85 -4.60 -7.71 3.81
N GLU A 86 -5.20 -7.83 5.00
CA GLU A 86 -5.66 -6.69 5.77
C GLU A 86 -4.49 -5.83 6.29
N SER A 87 -3.45 -6.48 6.82
CA SER A 87 -2.23 -5.78 7.28
C SER A 87 -1.54 -5.03 6.16
N ALA A 88 -1.45 -5.62 4.96
CA ALA A 88 -0.90 -4.97 3.79
C ALA A 88 -1.71 -3.72 3.38
N LYS A 89 -3.05 -3.80 3.39
CA LYS A 89 -3.93 -2.65 3.11
C LYS A 89 -3.78 -1.54 4.16
N LYS A 90 -3.73 -1.91 5.44
CA LYS A 90 -3.55 -0.96 6.54
C LYS A 90 -2.20 -0.24 6.41
N LEU A 91 -1.12 -0.98 6.19
CA LEU A 91 0.21 -0.42 6.00
C LEU A 91 0.26 0.51 4.77
N ALA A 92 -0.38 0.14 3.66
CA ALA A 92 -0.50 1.00 2.49
C ALA A 92 -1.21 2.33 2.80
N SER A 93 -2.28 2.30 3.58
CA SER A 93 -3.00 3.51 4.02
C SER A 93 -2.13 4.40 4.92
N ASP A 94 -1.40 3.80 5.85
CA ASP A 94 -0.51 4.51 6.76
C ASP A 94 0.62 5.19 5.98
N ILE A 95 1.28 4.48 5.06
CA ILE A 95 2.35 5.04 4.20
C ILE A 95 1.81 6.16 3.32
N LYS A 96 0.65 6.00 2.67
CA LYS A 96 0.05 7.07 1.85
C LYS A 96 -0.22 8.33 2.66
N THR A 97 -0.68 8.17 3.90
CA THR A 97 -0.91 9.28 4.82
C THR A 97 0.40 10.01 5.13
N ASP A 98 1.48 9.28 5.39
CA ASP A 98 2.77 9.88 5.70
C ASP A 98 3.44 10.53 4.48
N VAL A 99 3.28 9.96 3.29
CA VAL A 99 3.66 10.60 2.02
C VAL A 99 2.92 11.92 1.85
N LYS A 100 1.60 11.95 2.11
CA LYS A 100 0.81 13.19 2.03
C LYS A 100 1.33 14.25 3.01
N LYS A 101 1.55 13.89 4.28
CA LYS A 101 2.13 14.81 5.28
C LYS A 101 3.50 15.35 4.86
N LEU A 102 4.32 14.51 4.22
CA LEU A 102 5.63 14.94 3.71
C LEU A 102 5.46 16.01 2.62
N VAL A 103 4.52 15.81 1.71
CA VAL A 103 4.21 16.76 0.64
C VAL A 103 3.65 18.05 1.20
N ASP A 104 2.70 17.99 2.13
CA ASP A 104 2.13 19.16 2.80
C ASP A 104 3.23 20.02 3.46
N ARG A 105 4.26 19.38 4.03
CA ARG A 105 5.43 20.09 4.61
C ARG A 105 6.38 20.69 3.57
N LEU A 106 6.45 20.12 2.37
CA LEU A 106 7.26 20.64 1.26
C LEU A 106 6.54 21.79 0.54
N GLU A 107 5.22 21.70 0.43
CA GLU A 107 4.35 22.70 -0.19
C GLU A 107 3.97 23.84 0.76
N SER A 108 4.15 23.68 2.08
CA SER A 108 4.07 24.77 3.06
C SER A 108 5.41 25.51 3.11
N PRO A 109 5.61 26.63 2.38
CA PRO A 109 6.82 27.43 2.54
C PRO A 109 6.84 27.97 3.98
N ILE A 110 8.00 27.89 4.65
CA ILE A 110 8.73 29.04 5.24
C ILE A 110 7.82 30.19 5.76
N SER A 111 6.73 29.90 6.47
CA SER A 111 5.78 30.92 6.97
C SER A 111 6.08 31.33 8.41
N LYS A 112 7.27 30.97 8.91
CA LYS A 112 7.76 31.37 10.24
C LYS A 112 9.24 31.71 10.19
N LYS A 113 9.62 32.74 9.44
CA LYS A 113 10.87 33.47 9.73
C LYS A 113 10.69 34.96 9.43
N LYS A 114 10.53 35.70 10.54
CA LYS A 114 10.45 37.15 10.75
C LYS A 114 9.19 37.86 10.27
#